data_AF-A0A2V8JE59-F1
#
_entry.id   AF-A0A2V8JE59-F1
#
_cell.length_a   1.000
_cell.length_b   1.000
_cell.length_c   1.000
_cell.angle_alpha   90.00
_cell.angle_beta   90.00
_cell.angle_gamma   90.00
#
_symmetry.space_group_name_H-M   'P 1'
#
loop_
_entity.id
_entity.type
_entity.pdbx_description
1 polymer ?
#
loop_
_entity_poly.entity_id
_entity_poly.type
_entity_poly.pdbx_seq_one_letter_code
_entity_poly.pdbx_strand_id
1 'polypeptide(L)'
;TPLTRDNVWRRSIQPYLNSVGLGWVNFQVMRRTHSTLMNQLKVDPKLVADQLGHTLDVNQNVYTIPDLSHRRAAVNQLEIAVQSA
;
A
#
# COMPACT_ATOMS: atom_id res chain seq x y z
N THR A 1 -11.87 21.17 -21.48
CA THR A 1 -10.57 20.70 -20.94
C THR A 1 -10.49 19.20 -21.11
N PRO A 2 -9.43 18.67 -21.74
CA PRO A 2 -9.29 17.22 -21.94
C PRO A 2 -9.23 16.44 -20.62
N LEU A 3 -9.76 15.21 -20.65
CA LEU A 3 -9.61 14.24 -19.57
C LEU A 3 -8.17 13.72 -19.57
N THR A 4 -7.31 14.42 -18.83
CA THR A 4 -5.95 13.99 -18.53
C THR A 4 -5.84 13.67 -17.05
N ARG A 5 -4.88 12.80 -16.69
CA ARG A 5 -4.60 12.43 -15.29
C ARG A 5 -4.51 13.66 -14.39
N ASP A 6 -3.75 14.67 -14.79
CA ASP A 6 -3.49 15.86 -13.98
C ASP A 6 -4.73 16.74 -13.84
N ASN A 7 -5.57 16.82 -14.88
CA ASN A 7 -6.82 17.55 -14.81
C ASN A 7 -7.81 16.87 -13.86
N VAL A 8 -7.94 15.54 -13.91
CA VAL A 8 -8.78 14.78 -12.98
C VAL A 8 -8.25 14.94 -11.56
N TRP A 9 -6.94 14.83 -11.37
CA TRP A 9 -6.30 15.02 -10.07
C TRP A 9 -6.65 16.38 -9.45
N ARG A 10 -6.35 17.47 -10.16
CA ARG A 10 -6.51 18.83 -9.63
C ARG A 10 -7.98 19.20 -9.37
N ARG A 11 -8.91 18.64 -10.13
CA ARG A 11 -10.34 19.01 -10.07
C ARG A 11 -11.16 18.16 -9.14
N SER A 12 -10.85 16.87 -9.06
CA SER A 12 -11.76 15.88 -8.48
C SER A 12 -11.16 15.08 -7.34
N ILE A 13 -9.83 15.10 -7.15
CA ILE A 13 -9.18 14.29 -6.11
C ILE A 13 -8.48 15.19 -5.10
N GLN A 14 -7.57 16.05 -5.56
CA GLN A 14 -6.77 16.92 -4.72
C GLN A 14 -7.60 17.81 -3.77
N PRO A 15 -8.73 18.44 -4.20
CA PRO A 15 -9.52 19.27 -3.29
C PRO A 15 -10.08 18.52 -2.08
N TYR A 16 -10.54 17.28 -2.28
CA TYR A 16 -11.07 16.44 -1.21
C TYR A 16 -9.96 15.93 -0.29
N LEU A 17 -8.79 15.59 -0.84
CA LEU A 17 -7.64 15.21 -0.02
C LEU A 17 -7.16 16.38 0.84
N ASN A 18 -7.15 17.60 0.29
CA ASN A 18 -6.80 18.80 1.03
C ASN A 18 -7.78 19.04 2.20
N SER A 19 -9.08 18.82 2.01
CA SER A 19 -10.07 19.06 3.06
C SER A 19 -9.93 18.13 4.27
N VAL A 20 -9.26 16.99 4.11
CA VAL A 20 -8.98 16.02 5.19
C VAL A 20 -7.51 16.04 5.63
N GLY A 21 -6.72 17.04 5.22
CA GLY A 21 -5.30 17.16 5.59
C GLY A 21 -4.35 16.19 4.86
N LEU A 22 -4.81 15.51 3.81
CA LEU A 22 -4.04 14.57 3.00
C LEU A 22 -3.53 15.18 1.69
N GLY A 23 -3.37 16.50 1.62
CA GLY A 23 -2.94 17.20 0.40
C GLY A 23 -1.58 16.79 -0.18
N TRP A 24 -0.75 16.14 0.64
CA TRP A 24 0.55 15.59 0.25
C TRP A 24 0.46 14.23 -0.46
N VAL A 25 -0.68 13.56 -0.38
CA VAL A 25 -0.93 12.25 -1.01
C VAL A 25 -0.94 12.43 -2.53
N ASN A 26 -0.37 11.48 -3.26
CA ASN A 26 -0.42 11.42 -4.72
C ASN A 26 -0.89 10.02 -5.18
N PHE A 27 -1.03 9.81 -6.50
CA PHE A 27 -1.43 8.51 -7.06
C PHE A 27 -0.52 7.35 -6.64
N GLN A 28 0.77 7.58 -6.46
CA GLN A 28 1.70 6.54 -6.01
C GLN A 28 1.42 6.14 -4.56
N VAL A 29 1.17 7.11 -3.68
CA VAL A 29 0.81 6.84 -2.28
C VAL A 29 -0.48 6.02 -2.22
N MET A 30 -1.51 6.40 -2.98
CA MET A 30 -2.77 5.63 -3.05
C MET A 30 -2.55 4.20 -3.57
N ARG A 31 -1.69 4.04 -4.59
CA ARG A 31 -1.31 2.71 -5.12
C ARG A 31 -0.63 1.84 -4.05
N ARG A 32 0.28 2.41 -3.25
CA ARG A 32 0.92 1.69 -2.12
C ARG A 32 -0.12 1.28 -1.06
N THR A 33 -1.01 2.21 -0.70
CA THR A 33 -2.07 1.95 0.28
C THR A 33 -2.98 0.81 -0.15
N HIS A 34 -3.39 0.77 -1.42
CA HIS A 34 -4.22 -0.31 -1.96
C HIS A 34 -3.54 -1.68 -1.86
N SER A 35 -2.29 -1.78 -2.32
CA SER A 35 -1.50 -3.03 -2.23
C SER A 35 -1.33 -3.49 -0.78
N THR A 36 -0.99 -2.57 0.12
CA THR A 36 -0.81 -2.86 1.55
C THR A 36 -2.10 -3.37 2.21
N LEU A 37 -3.25 -2.74 1.92
CA LEU A 37 -4.55 -3.18 2.44
C LEU A 37 -4.94 -4.56 1.91
N MET A 38 -4.75 -4.83 0.61
CA MET A 38 -5.04 -6.15 0.04
C MET A 38 -4.16 -7.25 0.64
N ASN A 39 -2.89 -6.94 0.91
CA ASN A 39 -1.99 -7.86 1.60
C ASN A 39 -2.46 -8.14 3.05
N GLN A 40 -2.91 -7.12 3.79
CA GLN A 40 -3.49 -7.31 5.13
C GLN A 40 -4.77 -8.16 5.11
N LEU A 41 -5.57 -8.04 4.05
CA LEU A 41 -6.75 -8.88 3.81
C LEU A 41 -6.38 -10.31 3.34
N LYS A 42 -5.09 -10.64 3.24
CA LYS A 42 -4.57 -11.94 2.78
C LYS A 42 -5.11 -12.36 1.40
N VAL A 43 -5.37 -11.36 0.54
CA VAL A 43 -5.73 -11.60 -0.87
C VAL A 43 -4.51 -12.18 -1.59
N ASP A 44 -4.76 -13.05 -2.57
CA ASP A 44 -3.69 -13.62 -3.40
C ASP A 44 -2.81 -12.51 -3.99
N PRO A 45 -1.50 -12.47 -3.66
CA PRO A 45 -0.62 -11.40 -4.10
C PRO A 45 -0.41 -11.40 -5.63
N LYS A 46 -0.63 -12.54 -6.30
CA LYS A 46 -0.62 -12.60 -7.77
C LYS A 46 -1.80 -11.84 -8.35
N LEU A 47 -3.00 -12.03 -7.81
CA LEU A 47 -4.20 -11.31 -8.20
C LEU A 47 -4.04 -9.79 -8.01
N VAL A 48 -3.45 -9.36 -6.88
CA VAL A 48 -3.21 -7.93 -6.61
C VAL A 48 -2.18 -7.36 -7.60
N ALA A 49 -1.13 -8.12 -7.93
CA ALA A 49 -0.13 -7.72 -8.91
C ALA A 49 -0.76 -7.56 -10.32
N ASP A 50 -1.62 -8.50 -10.71
CA ASP A 50 -2.35 -8.46 -11.99
C ASP A 50 -3.30 -7.26 -12.06
N GLN A 51 -4.03 -6.94 -10.98
CA GLN A 51 -4.89 -5.75 -10.90
C GLN A 51 -4.12 -4.44 -11.04
N LEU A 52 -2.92 -4.39 -10.47
CA LEU A 52 -2.06 -3.22 -10.54
C LEU A 52 -1.30 -3.16 -11.88
N GLY A 53 -1.17 -4.26 -12.61
CA GLY A 53 -0.42 -4.35 -13.86
C GLY A 53 1.09 -4.40 -13.64
N HIS A 54 1.52 -5.01 -12.53
CA HIS A 54 2.93 -5.18 -12.16
C HIS A 54 3.29 -6.65 -12.00
N THR A 55 4.58 -6.97 -12.03
CA THR A 55 5.05 -8.28 -11.57
C THR A 55 4.89 -8.43 -10.06
N LEU A 56 4.71 -9.68 -9.61
CA LEU A 56 4.56 -10.04 -8.19
C LEU A 56 5.69 -9.45 -7.31
N ASP A 57 6.92 -9.54 -7.81
CA ASP A 57 8.12 -9.05 -7.15
C ASP A 57 8.04 -7.55 -6.82
N VAL A 58 7.64 -6.71 -7.78
CA VAL A 58 7.50 -5.27 -7.58
C VAL A 58 6.37 -4.96 -6.60
N ASN A 59 5.25 -5.70 -6.66
CA ASN A 59 4.13 -5.47 -5.75
C ASN A 59 4.48 -5.82 -4.30
N GLN A 60 5.14 -6.96 -4.07
CA GLN A 60 5.51 -7.41 -2.73
C GLN A 60 6.65 -6.57 -2.14
N ASN A 61 7.67 -6.24 -2.92
CA ASN A 61 8.88 -5.59 -2.40
C ASN A 61 8.80 -4.05 -2.36
N VAL A 62 8.00 -3.41 -3.22
CA VAL A 62 7.94 -1.94 -3.33
C VAL A 62 6.65 -1.35 -2.74
N TYR A 63 5.54 -2.07 -2.87
CA TYR A 63 4.21 -1.54 -2.54
C TYR A 63 3.62 -2.10 -1.25
N THR A 64 4.10 -3.24 -0.78
CA THR A 64 3.65 -3.84 0.49
C THR A 64 4.57 -3.39 1.61
N ILE A 65 4.08 -2.49 2.46
CA ILE A 65 4.79 -2.10 3.68
C ILE A 65 4.10 -2.83 4.84
N PRO A 66 4.74 -3.85 5.45
CA PRO A 66 4.13 -4.53 6.59
C PRO A 66 3.93 -3.52 7.73
N ASP A 67 2.75 -3.56 8.35
CA ASP A 67 2.44 -2.67 9.47
C ASP A 67 3.35 -2.96 10.68
N LEU A 68 3.42 -1.99 11.58
CA LEU A 68 4.28 -2.08 12.77
C LEU A 68 3.87 -3.24 13.69
N SER A 69 2.58 -3.56 13.76
CA SER A 69 2.07 -4.69 14.55
C SER A 69 2.58 -6.03 14.03
N HIS A 70 2.54 -6.26 12.72
CA HIS A 70 3.04 -7.47 12.07
C HIS A 70 4.55 -7.59 12.22
N ARG A 71 5.29 -6.48 12.06
CA ARG A 71 6.75 -6.48 12.30
C ARG A 71 7.07 -6.84 13.75
N ARG A 72 6.36 -6.24 14.71
CA ARG A 72 6.53 -6.54 16.14
C ARG A 72 6.20 -8.00 16.44
N ALA A 73 5.09 -8.51 15.94
CA ALA A 73 4.68 -9.90 16.15
C ALA A 73 5.73 -10.89 15.62
N ALA A 74 6.28 -10.63 14.42
CA ALA A 74 7.33 -11.46 13.84
C ALA A 74 8.62 -11.46 14.68
N VAL A 75 9.06 -10.29 15.17
CA VAL A 75 10.24 -10.19 16.04
C VAL A 75 10.01 -10.89 17.38
N ASN A 76 8.85 -10.69 18.00
CA ASN A 76 8.51 -11.35 19.27
C ASN A 76 8.48 -12.88 19.11
N GLN A 77 7.96 -13.39 17.99
CA GLN A 77 7.95 -14.83 17.73
C GLN A 77 9.37 -15.40 17.59
N LEU A 78 10.27 -14.66 16.95
CA LEU A 78 11.68 -15.04 16.87
C LEU A 78 12.35 -15.03 18.26
N GLU A 79 12.11 -13.99 19.06
CA GLU A 79 12.65 -13.87 20.42
C GLU A 79 12.25 -15.07 21.29
N ILE A 80 10.97 -15.45 21.27
CA ILE A 80 10.46 -16.63 22.00
C ILE A 80 11.18 -17.89 21.54
N ALA A 81 11.33 -18.10 20.23
CA ALA A 81 11.95 -19.30 19.67
C ALA A 81 13.45 -19.41 20.04
N VAL A 82 14.16 -18.28 20.14
CA VAL A 82 15.58 -18.25 20.54
C VAL A 82 15.74 -18.47 22.04
N GLN A 83 14.84 -17.97 22.88
CA GLN A 83 14.89 -18.15 24.33
C GLN A 83 14.50 -19.56 24.80
N SER A 84 13.81 -20.32 23.95
CA SER A 84 13.34 -21.69 24.24
C SER A 84 14.22 -22.79 23.62
N ALA A 85 15.33 -22.42 22.99
CA ALA A 85 16.36 -23.32 22.45
C ALA A 85 17.57 -23.41 23.41
#